data_AF-D0NPU9-F1
#
_entry.id   AF-D0NPU9-F1
#
_cell.length_a   1.000
_cell.length_b   1.000
_cell.length_c   1.000
_cell.angle_alpha   90.00
_cell.angle_beta   90.00
_cell.angle_gamma   90.00
#
_symmetry.space_group_name_H-M   'P 1'
#
loop_
_entity.id
_entity.type
_entity.pdbx_description
1 polymer ?
#
loop_
_entity_poly.entity_id
_entity_poly.type
_entity_poly.pdbx_seq_one_letter_code
_entity_poly.pdbx_strand_id
1 'polypeptide(L)'
;MHSSLLVALALLASPAMASHYKVHHHHHMKFREVTVIADNATCPNGGDVLLCQSASYACQDDGTGAQKCLERDDSFLDSVDSSTAMPWMQCSQSNASLPSKCLFDFQCICMDYANVDCYCSPPDAWRTGRATADNCTTSSGEVGSCDEGKYCRTKGSYQECASAPYLPSSTSLYSDCSDDGVCDSGLTCDDYDNFGICVEDDGEDGSA
;
A
#
# COMPACT_ATOMS: atom_id res chain seq x y z
N MET A 1 33.31 -49.35 -51.78
CA MET A 1 32.30 -48.28 -51.76
C MET A 1 31.93 -48.07 -50.30
N HIS A 2 32.27 -46.92 -49.71
CA HIS A 2 31.59 -46.25 -48.58
C HIS A 2 32.40 -44.98 -48.33
N SER A 3 31.88 -43.89 -48.86
CA SER A 3 32.32 -42.51 -48.64
C SER A 3 31.28 -41.84 -47.75
N SER A 4 31.69 -40.73 -47.12
CA SER A 4 30.89 -39.79 -46.32
C SER A 4 30.79 -40.11 -44.82
N LEU A 5 30.95 -39.18 -43.89
CA LEU A 5 31.26 -37.75 -43.96
C LEU A 5 31.81 -37.34 -42.57
N LEU A 6 32.86 -36.53 -42.57
CA LEU A 6 33.33 -35.78 -41.40
C LEU A 6 32.28 -34.71 -41.02
N VAL A 7 31.91 -34.63 -39.75
CA VAL A 7 31.41 -33.39 -39.15
C VAL A 7 32.19 -33.17 -37.86
N ALA A 8 33.12 -32.23 -37.92
CA ALA A 8 33.66 -31.56 -36.75
C ALA A 8 32.89 -30.25 -36.60
N LEU A 9 32.40 -29.96 -35.39
CA LEU A 9 32.33 -28.59 -34.89
C LEU A 9 32.38 -28.64 -33.36
N ALA A 10 33.46 -28.11 -32.80
CA ALA A 10 33.67 -27.92 -31.39
C ALA A 10 32.89 -26.69 -30.90
N LEU A 11 32.31 -26.76 -29.70
CA LEU A 11 32.13 -25.59 -28.84
C LEU A 11 32.49 -25.97 -27.40
N LEU A 12 33.58 -25.35 -26.96
CA LEU A 12 34.08 -25.23 -25.60
C LEU A 12 33.15 -24.34 -24.76
N ALA A 13 33.35 -24.42 -23.44
CA ALA A 13 32.92 -23.52 -22.34
C ALA A 13 31.80 -24.11 -21.47
N SER A 14 32.16 -24.83 -20.40
CA SER A 14 32.52 -24.32 -19.06
C SER A 14 31.33 -24.41 -18.10
N PRO A 15 31.54 -24.79 -16.83
CA PRO A 15 30.47 -24.96 -15.86
C PRO A 15 29.83 -23.61 -15.61
N ALA A 16 28.51 -23.50 -15.81
CA ALA A 16 27.77 -22.35 -15.31
C ALA A 16 27.84 -22.42 -13.78
N MET A 17 28.72 -21.57 -13.26
CA MET A 17 29.00 -21.34 -11.85
C MET A 17 27.68 -21.19 -11.10
N ALA A 18 27.60 -21.87 -9.95
CA ALA A 18 26.68 -21.51 -8.89
C ALA A 18 26.71 -19.99 -8.74
N SER A 19 25.60 -19.34 -9.10
CA SER A 19 25.42 -17.93 -8.80
C SER A 19 25.28 -17.82 -7.29
N HIS A 20 26.43 -17.71 -6.63
CA HIS A 20 26.53 -17.01 -5.36
C HIS A 20 26.08 -15.57 -5.63
N TYR A 21 24.78 -15.31 -5.54
CA TYR A 21 24.28 -13.97 -5.33
C TYR A 21 24.69 -13.53 -3.92
N LYS A 22 25.97 -13.18 -3.76
CA LYS A 22 26.38 -12.20 -2.77
C LYS A 22 25.93 -10.85 -3.29
N VAL A 23 24.67 -10.53 -3.06
CA VAL A 23 24.18 -9.16 -3.16
C VAL A 23 24.66 -8.44 -1.89
N HIS A 24 25.94 -8.08 -1.84
CA HIS A 24 26.38 -6.97 -1.00
C HIS A 24 26.13 -5.70 -1.78
N HIS A 25 24.87 -5.29 -1.79
CA HIS A 25 24.52 -3.92 -2.12
C HIS A 25 24.06 -3.25 -0.83
N HIS A 26 24.97 -2.49 -0.23
CA HIS A 26 24.66 -1.33 0.61
C HIS A 26 23.95 -0.26 -0.24
N HIS A 27 22.85 -0.62 -0.89
CA HIS A 27 21.84 0.35 -1.23
C HIS A 27 21.02 0.48 0.04
N HIS A 28 21.21 1.62 0.74
CA HIS A 28 20.22 2.10 1.68
C HIS A 28 18.94 2.36 0.88
N MET A 29 18.20 1.31 0.55
CA MET A 29 16.77 1.41 0.29
C MET A 29 16.26 2.05 1.57
N LYS A 30 16.00 3.36 1.52
CA LYS A 30 15.44 4.10 2.64
C LYS A 30 14.06 3.48 2.84
N PHE A 31 14.00 2.57 3.79
CA PHE A 31 12.75 2.08 4.30
C PHE A 31 11.90 3.31 4.64
N ARG A 32 10.73 3.41 4.02
CA ARG A 32 9.82 4.56 4.20
C ARG A 32 8.95 4.23 5.41
N GLU A 33 9.42 4.61 6.60
CA GLU A 33 8.62 4.50 7.82
C GLU A 33 7.36 5.34 7.67
N VAL A 34 6.25 4.86 8.22
CA VAL A 34 4.98 5.59 8.23
C VAL A 34 4.75 6.12 9.64
N THR A 35 4.39 7.39 9.74
CA THR A 35 3.91 7.97 10.99
C THR A 35 2.43 8.33 10.82
N VAL A 36 1.58 7.71 11.64
CA VAL A 36 0.14 8.03 11.71
C VAL A 36 -0.06 9.16 12.71
N ILE A 37 -0.63 10.26 12.24
CA ILE A 37 -0.77 11.52 12.99
C ILE A 37 -2.26 11.75 13.25
N ALA A 38 -2.62 12.07 14.49
CA ALA A 38 -4.00 12.40 14.82
C ALA A 38 -4.49 13.62 14.01
N ASP A 39 -5.77 13.64 13.68
CA ASP A 39 -6.36 14.77 12.96
C ASP A 39 -6.16 16.07 13.75
N ASN A 40 -5.89 17.17 13.05
CA ASN A 40 -5.53 18.48 13.61
C ASN A 40 -4.22 18.55 14.42
N ALA A 41 -3.48 17.45 14.55
CA ALA A 41 -2.18 17.45 15.22
C ALA A 41 -1.05 17.95 14.30
N THR A 42 0.04 18.42 14.92
CA THR A 42 1.24 18.86 14.20
C THR A 42 1.98 17.67 13.61
N CYS A 43 2.31 17.77 12.33
CA CYS A 43 3.15 16.79 11.66
C CYS A 43 4.62 16.99 11.98
N PRO A 44 5.39 15.90 12.11
CA PRO A 44 6.84 15.99 12.21
C PRO A 44 7.47 16.43 10.87
N ASN A 45 8.62 17.07 10.93
CA ASN A 45 9.36 17.48 9.75
C ASN A 45 10.21 16.32 9.18
N GLY A 46 9.84 15.84 7.99
CA GLY A 46 10.66 15.00 7.11
C GLY A 46 10.85 13.52 7.51
N GLY A 47 11.53 12.78 6.63
CA GLY A 47 12.01 11.40 6.87
C GLY A 47 10.99 10.28 6.60
N ASP A 48 9.75 10.49 7.03
CA ASP A 48 8.70 9.48 7.02
C ASP A 48 7.61 9.80 5.99
N VAL A 49 6.77 8.80 5.72
CA VAL A 49 5.46 8.98 5.10
C VAL A 49 4.49 9.40 6.19
N LEU A 50 3.90 10.57 6.03
CA LEU A 50 3.02 11.16 7.03
C LEU A 50 1.57 10.93 6.60
N LEU A 51 0.89 10.04 7.31
CA LEU A 51 -0.52 9.76 7.09
C LEU A 51 -1.31 10.27 8.28
N CYS A 52 -2.39 11.00 8.01
CA CYS A 52 -3.31 11.38 9.08
C CYS A 52 -4.17 10.18 9.50
N GLN A 53 -4.84 10.29 10.63
CA GLN A 53 -5.69 9.22 11.15
C GLN A 53 -6.86 8.96 10.20
N SER A 54 -7.50 10.03 9.73
CA SER A 54 -8.65 9.97 8.83
C SER A 54 -8.25 10.23 7.37
N ALA A 55 -8.90 9.55 6.43
CA ALA A 55 -8.63 9.69 4.98
C ALA A 55 -8.94 11.09 4.45
N SER A 56 -9.88 11.79 5.07
CA SER A 56 -10.21 13.20 4.83
C SER A 56 -9.15 14.19 5.30
N TYR A 57 -8.05 13.73 5.89
CA TYR A 57 -6.98 14.59 6.39
C TYR A 57 -5.64 14.29 5.69
N ALA A 58 -4.88 15.35 5.44
CA ALA A 58 -3.51 15.30 4.94
C ALA A 58 -2.62 16.27 5.70
N CYS A 59 -1.33 15.93 5.76
CA CYS A 59 -0.34 16.81 6.35
C CYS A 59 -0.05 18.00 5.41
N GLN A 60 -0.40 19.21 5.84
CA GLN A 60 -0.37 20.44 5.05
C GLN A 60 0.20 21.61 5.88
N ASP A 61 0.70 22.67 5.22
CA ASP A 61 1.14 23.90 5.90
C ASP A 61 -0.06 24.62 6.54
N ASP A 62 0.05 25.02 7.81
CA ASP A 62 -1.01 25.72 8.55
C ASP A 62 -0.99 27.25 8.35
N GLY A 63 -0.15 27.76 7.46
CA GLY A 63 0.05 29.19 7.20
C GLY A 63 1.02 29.86 8.18
N THR A 64 1.54 29.13 9.17
CA THR A 64 2.57 29.60 10.12
C THR A 64 3.96 29.02 9.81
N GLY A 65 4.07 28.14 8.81
CA GLY A 65 5.28 27.40 8.46
C GLY A 65 5.45 26.10 9.27
N ALA A 66 4.45 25.70 10.05
CA ALA A 66 4.33 24.37 10.64
C ALA A 66 3.41 23.51 9.77
N GLN A 67 3.63 22.20 9.75
CA GLN A 67 2.71 21.27 9.10
C GLN A 67 1.73 20.67 10.11
N LYS A 68 0.47 20.50 9.71
CA LYS A 68 -0.60 19.89 10.51
C LYS A 68 -1.45 18.96 9.66
N CYS A 69 -2.03 17.94 10.28
CA CYS A 69 -3.08 17.15 9.65
C CYS A 69 -4.34 18.00 9.56
N LEU A 70 -4.60 18.57 8.39
CA LEU A 70 -5.75 19.39 8.08
C LEU A 70 -6.63 18.69 7.05
N GLU A 71 -7.87 19.14 6.91
CA GLU A 71 -8.79 18.65 5.88
C GLU A 71 -8.11 18.73 4.51
N ARG A 72 -8.14 17.60 3.80
CA ARG A 72 -7.58 17.41 2.47
C ARG A 72 -8.62 17.90 1.45
N ASP A 73 -8.14 18.54 0.39
CA ASP A 73 -8.95 18.82 -0.79
C ASP A 73 -9.19 17.55 -1.65
N ASP A 74 -10.18 17.62 -2.52
CA ASP A 74 -10.61 16.54 -3.40
C ASP A 74 -9.74 16.34 -4.64
N SER A 75 -8.69 17.14 -4.85
CA SER A 75 -7.89 17.12 -6.09
C SER A 75 -7.19 15.79 -6.38
N PHE A 76 -7.04 14.92 -5.37
CA PHE A 76 -6.52 13.58 -5.59
C PHE A 76 -7.48 12.68 -6.38
N LEU A 77 -8.79 12.97 -6.36
CA LEU A 77 -9.80 12.23 -7.12
C LEU A 77 -9.56 12.33 -8.63
N ASP A 78 -9.02 13.46 -9.10
CA ASP A 78 -8.61 13.64 -10.51
C ASP A 78 -7.54 12.63 -10.99
N SER A 79 -6.85 11.98 -10.04
CA SER A 79 -5.83 10.97 -10.34
C SER A 79 -6.34 9.53 -10.30
N VAL A 80 -7.61 9.33 -9.92
CA VAL A 80 -8.22 8.01 -9.85
C VAL A 80 -8.56 7.52 -11.26
N ASP A 81 -8.17 6.29 -11.56
CA ASP A 81 -8.43 5.64 -12.84
C ASP A 81 -8.71 4.14 -12.65
N SER A 82 -8.98 3.44 -13.76
CA SER A 82 -9.27 2.01 -13.80
C SER A 82 -8.18 1.10 -13.23
N SER A 83 -7.00 1.62 -12.93
CA SER A 83 -5.88 0.89 -12.34
C SER A 83 -5.66 1.18 -10.87
N THR A 84 -6.50 2.02 -10.24
CA THR A 84 -6.39 2.45 -8.84
C THR A 84 -7.27 1.59 -7.92
N ALA A 85 -6.73 1.26 -6.74
CA ALA A 85 -7.43 0.62 -5.63
C ALA A 85 -7.39 1.47 -4.35
N MET A 86 -8.41 1.31 -3.51
CA MET A 86 -8.45 1.89 -2.16
C MET A 86 -7.38 1.32 -1.23
N PRO A 87 -7.04 2.05 -0.14
CA PRO A 87 -6.23 1.51 0.95
C PRO A 87 -6.73 0.15 1.40
N TRP A 88 -5.80 -0.76 1.69
CA TRP A 88 -6.06 -2.12 2.17
C TRP A 88 -6.75 -3.08 1.18
N MET A 89 -7.12 -2.60 -0.02
CA MET A 89 -7.73 -3.45 -1.06
C MET A 89 -6.71 -4.26 -1.86
N GLN A 90 -7.18 -5.31 -2.52
CA GLN A 90 -6.34 -6.18 -3.34
C GLN A 90 -5.77 -5.42 -4.56
N CYS A 91 -4.53 -5.72 -4.92
CA CYS A 91 -3.86 -5.14 -6.08
C CYS A 91 -2.95 -6.18 -6.76
N SER A 92 -2.43 -5.87 -7.95
CA SER A 92 -1.41 -6.69 -8.60
C SER A 92 -0.54 -5.89 -9.57
N GLN A 93 0.75 -6.22 -9.61
CA GLN A 93 1.66 -5.73 -10.65
C GLN A 93 1.77 -6.70 -11.85
N SER A 94 1.13 -7.87 -11.79
CA SER A 94 1.26 -8.92 -12.81
C SER A 94 -0.07 -9.42 -13.37
N ASN A 95 -1.16 -9.31 -12.60
CA ASN A 95 -2.50 -9.62 -13.06
C ASN A 95 -3.18 -8.35 -13.59
N ALA A 96 -3.39 -8.27 -14.91
CA ALA A 96 -4.03 -7.13 -15.56
C ALA A 96 -5.52 -6.96 -15.22
N SER A 97 -6.15 -7.97 -14.60
CA SER A 97 -7.54 -7.88 -14.11
C SER A 97 -7.64 -7.28 -12.71
N LEU A 98 -6.51 -6.90 -12.09
CA LEU A 98 -6.47 -6.25 -10.80
C LEU A 98 -5.82 -4.86 -10.91
N PRO A 99 -6.20 -3.91 -10.05
CA PRO A 99 -5.58 -2.59 -10.01
C PRO A 99 -4.09 -2.69 -9.64
N SER A 100 -3.27 -1.82 -10.23
CA SER A 100 -1.81 -1.80 -10.04
C SER A 100 -1.31 -0.59 -9.26
N LYS A 101 -2.16 0.43 -9.10
CA LYS A 101 -1.93 1.64 -8.32
C LYS A 101 -2.76 1.60 -7.04
N CYS A 102 -2.28 2.28 -6.03
CA CYS A 102 -2.96 2.42 -4.75
C CYS A 102 -3.20 3.90 -4.47
N LEU A 103 -4.34 4.18 -3.86
CA LEU A 103 -4.71 5.52 -3.43
C LEU A 103 -3.83 6.00 -2.27
N PHE A 104 -3.64 7.32 -2.18
CA PHE A 104 -2.76 7.97 -1.21
C PHE A 104 -1.30 7.49 -1.32
N ASP A 105 -0.55 7.46 -0.20
CA ASP A 105 0.84 6.99 -0.16
C ASP A 105 0.98 5.45 0.00
N PHE A 106 -0.11 4.70 -0.19
CA PHE A 106 -0.09 3.24 -0.12
C PHE A 106 0.65 2.65 -1.31
N GLN A 107 1.17 1.43 -1.14
CA GLN A 107 1.88 0.70 -2.19
C GLN A 107 1.29 -0.68 -2.38
N CYS A 108 1.31 -1.18 -3.61
CA CYS A 108 0.91 -2.55 -3.88
C CYS A 108 1.99 -3.52 -3.40
N ILE A 109 1.79 -4.11 -2.21
CA ILE A 109 2.77 -4.96 -1.52
C ILE A 109 2.25 -6.39 -1.43
N CYS A 110 3.07 -7.33 -1.92
CA CYS A 110 2.77 -8.74 -1.82
C CYS A 110 3.24 -9.32 -0.49
N MET A 111 2.29 -9.91 0.24
CA MET A 111 2.51 -10.51 1.55
C MET A 111 3.18 -11.88 1.42
N ASP A 112 2.96 -12.57 0.30
CA ASP A 112 3.49 -13.90 0.03
C ASP A 112 4.82 -13.89 -0.76
N TYR A 113 5.45 -15.05 -0.82
CA TYR A 113 6.71 -15.24 -1.58
C TYR A 113 6.49 -15.34 -3.10
N ALA A 114 5.35 -15.89 -3.54
CA ALA A 114 5.04 -16.05 -4.95
C ALA A 114 4.59 -14.73 -5.62
N ASN A 115 4.32 -13.68 -4.83
CA ASN A 115 3.85 -12.38 -5.27
C ASN A 115 2.47 -12.43 -5.94
N VAL A 116 1.60 -13.29 -5.41
CA VAL A 116 0.22 -13.44 -5.88
C VAL A 116 -0.80 -12.81 -4.93
N ASP A 117 -0.44 -12.67 -3.66
CA ASP A 117 -1.29 -12.15 -2.60
C ASP A 117 -0.80 -10.76 -2.20
N CYS A 118 -1.32 -9.74 -2.89
CA CYS A 118 -0.86 -8.36 -2.77
C CYS A 118 -2.01 -7.41 -2.46
N TYR A 119 -1.72 -6.45 -1.59
CA TYR A 119 -2.68 -5.46 -1.13
C TYR A 119 -2.06 -4.08 -1.18
N CYS A 120 -2.90 -3.06 -1.38
CA CYS A 120 -2.54 -1.69 -1.12
C CYS A 120 -2.28 -1.55 0.37
N SER A 121 -1.02 -1.49 0.77
CA SER A 121 -0.61 -1.43 2.17
C SER A 121 0.36 -0.26 2.40
N PRO A 122 0.49 0.23 3.64
CA PRO A 122 1.51 1.21 3.98
C PRO A 122 2.91 0.68 3.58
N PRO A 123 3.82 1.55 3.10
CA PRO A 123 5.13 1.13 2.59
C PRO A 123 6.02 0.44 3.63
N ASP A 124 5.71 0.60 4.92
CA ASP A 124 6.39 -0.04 6.04
C ASP A 124 5.72 -1.36 6.50
N ALA A 125 4.65 -1.81 5.85
CA ALA A 125 3.97 -3.05 6.21
C ALA A 125 4.90 -4.28 6.14
N TRP A 126 4.85 -5.11 7.17
CA TRP A 126 5.59 -6.36 7.22
C TRP A 126 4.93 -7.42 6.33
N ARG A 127 5.74 -8.13 5.55
CA ARG A 127 5.29 -9.17 4.62
C ARG A 127 5.19 -10.51 5.36
N THR A 128 4.07 -10.73 6.04
CA THR A 128 3.83 -11.88 6.93
C THR A 128 4.03 -13.24 6.27
N GLY A 129 3.74 -13.38 4.98
CA GLY A 129 3.94 -14.62 4.22
C GLY A 129 5.39 -14.93 3.84
N ARG A 130 6.35 -14.03 4.13
CA ARG A 130 7.79 -14.26 3.88
C ARG A 130 8.55 -14.71 5.11
N ALA A 131 8.13 -14.26 6.29
CA ALA A 131 8.67 -14.66 7.58
C ALA A 131 7.71 -14.26 8.70
N THR A 132 7.72 -15.04 9.78
CA THR A 132 6.97 -14.71 11.01
C THR A 132 7.52 -13.42 11.61
N ALA A 133 6.62 -12.48 11.96
CA ALA A 133 6.96 -11.30 12.75
C ALA A 133 6.77 -11.61 14.24
N ASP A 134 7.82 -12.10 14.90
CA ASP A 134 7.76 -12.53 16.31
C ASP A 134 7.36 -11.41 17.28
N ASN A 135 7.56 -10.15 16.89
CA ASN A 135 7.26 -8.97 17.70
C ASN A 135 5.88 -8.37 17.42
N CYS A 136 5.17 -8.88 16.41
CA CYS A 136 3.77 -8.56 16.16
C CYS A 136 2.92 -9.66 16.77
N THR A 137 2.38 -9.41 17.94
CA THR A 137 1.56 -10.38 18.68
C THR A 137 0.28 -9.71 19.13
N THR A 138 -0.85 -10.37 18.89
CA THR A 138 -2.16 -9.89 19.35
C THR A 138 -2.24 -9.95 20.88
N SER A 139 -3.19 -9.24 21.45
CA SER A 139 -3.54 -9.32 22.88
C SER A 139 -3.95 -10.73 23.34
N SER A 140 -4.40 -11.59 22.42
CA SER A 140 -4.71 -13.01 22.67
C SER A 140 -3.50 -13.94 22.58
N GLY A 141 -2.33 -13.43 22.18
CA GLY A 141 -1.08 -14.19 22.08
C GLY A 141 -0.81 -14.82 20.71
N GLU A 142 -1.55 -14.44 19.67
CA GLU A 142 -1.29 -14.90 18.30
C GLU A 142 -0.09 -14.17 17.71
N VAL A 143 0.94 -14.92 17.34
CA VAL A 143 2.21 -14.39 16.80
C VAL A 143 2.11 -14.19 15.28
N GLY A 144 2.71 -13.11 14.79
CA GLY A 144 2.68 -12.71 13.37
C GLY A 144 1.44 -11.92 12.99
N SER A 145 0.66 -11.46 13.97
CA SER A 145 -0.60 -10.75 13.78
C SER A 145 -0.73 -9.60 14.78
N CYS A 146 -1.65 -8.68 14.51
CA CYS A 146 -1.93 -7.52 15.36
C CYS A 146 -3.41 -7.44 15.68
N ASP A 147 -3.74 -6.81 16.81
CA ASP A 147 -5.15 -6.58 17.16
C ASP A 147 -5.87 -5.78 16.07
N GLU A 148 -7.20 -5.90 16.03
CA GLU A 148 -8.06 -5.04 15.22
C GLU A 148 -7.69 -3.55 15.44
N GLY A 149 -7.71 -2.77 14.36
CA GLY A 149 -7.23 -1.39 14.43
C GLY A 149 -5.74 -1.22 14.12
N LYS A 150 -4.98 -2.32 14.00
CA LYS A 150 -3.52 -2.29 13.85
C LYS A 150 -3.05 -3.17 12.70
N TYR A 151 -1.83 -2.91 12.27
CA TYR A 151 -1.09 -3.72 11.31
C TYR A 151 0.33 -3.94 11.81
N CYS A 152 0.95 -5.02 11.33
CA CYS A 152 2.35 -5.29 11.60
C CYS A 152 3.21 -4.46 10.64
N ARG A 153 4.03 -3.57 11.17
CA ARG A 153 4.99 -2.78 10.40
C ARG A 153 6.42 -3.15 10.72
N THR A 154 7.33 -2.85 9.81
CA THR A 154 8.77 -2.83 10.07
C THR A 154 9.14 -1.43 10.54
N LYS A 155 10.06 -1.32 11.50
CA LYS A 155 10.61 -0.06 11.99
C LYS A 155 12.07 -0.26 12.30
N GLY A 156 12.95 0.46 11.59
CA GLY A 156 14.37 0.14 11.56
C GLY A 156 14.64 -1.36 11.29
N SER A 157 15.09 -2.09 12.32
CA SER A 157 15.43 -3.52 12.23
C SER A 157 14.45 -4.45 12.95
N TYR A 158 13.32 -3.96 13.45
CA TYR A 158 12.35 -4.76 14.20
C TYR A 158 10.93 -4.59 13.66
N GLN A 159 10.00 -5.44 14.11
CA GLN A 159 8.58 -5.36 13.76
C GLN A 159 7.78 -4.91 14.97
N GLU A 160 6.72 -4.14 14.75
CA GLU A 160 5.79 -3.77 15.81
C GLU A 160 4.37 -3.65 15.26
N CYS A 161 3.38 -3.85 16.14
CA CYS A 161 2.00 -3.49 15.84
C CYS A 161 1.81 -1.98 15.96
N ALA A 162 1.40 -1.34 14.87
CA ALA A 162 1.10 0.09 14.82
C ALA A 162 -0.34 0.33 14.41
N SER A 163 -0.89 1.49 14.76
CA SER A 163 -2.22 1.91 14.31
C SER A 163 -2.26 1.93 12.79
N ALA A 164 -3.24 1.25 12.18
CA ALA A 164 -3.35 1.23 10.74
C ALA A 164 -3.98 2.55 10.24
N PRO A 165 -3.31 3.28 9.33
CA PRO A 165 -3.85 4.51 8.76
C PRO A 165 -5.07 4.22 7.90
N TYR A 166 -6.02 5.15 7.91
CA TYR A 166 -7.21 5.10 7.06
C TYR A 166 -7.94 3.76 7.15
N LEU A 167 -7.85 3.08 8.30
CA LEU A 167 -8.70 1.92 8.51
C LEU A 167 -10.14 2.31 8.25
N PRO A 168 -10.94 1.38 7.71
CA PRO A 168 -12.28 1.67 7.26
C PRO A 168 -13.15 2.05 8.46
N SER A 169 -13.17 3.34 8.78
CA SER A 169 -14.43 4.02 8.99
C SER A 169 -15.21 3.76 7.71
N SER A 170 -16.32 3.03 7.77
CA SER A 170 -17.01 2.58 6.55
C SER A 170 -17.90 3.66 5.93
N THR A 171 -18.02 4.84 6.55
CA THR A 171 -19.00 5.85 6.13
C THR A 171 -18.48 7.28 6.08
N SER A 172 -17.26 7.56 6.58
CA SER A 172 -16.72 8.93 6.61
C SER A 172 -16.22 9.43 5.26
N LEU A 173 -15.97 10.73 5.12
CA LEU A 173 -15.38 11.29 3.89
C LEU A 173 -14.07 10.55 3.50
N TYR A 174 -14.04 10.14 2.24
CA TYR A 174 -13.02 9.30 1.57
C TYR A 174 -12.86 7.88 2.11
N SER A 175 -13.87 7.34 2.80
CA SER A 175 -13.93 5.91 3.12
C SER A 175 -14.40 5.06 1.94
N ASP A 176 -14.02 3.78 1.97
CA ASP A 176 -14.58 2.78 1.06
C ASP A 176 -16.07 2.55 1.35
N CYS A 177 -16.89 2.57 0.31
CA CYS A 177 -18.33 2.28 0.34
C CYS A 177 -18.74 1.24 -0.71
N SER A 178 -17.76 0.51 -1.27
CA SER A 178 -17.96 -0.44 -2.38
C SER A 178 -19.04 -1.50 -2.12
N ASP A 179 -19.16 -1.98 -0.88
CA ASP A 179 -19.99 -3.15 -0.56
C ASP A 179 -21.46 -2.80 -0.25
N ASP A 180 -21.71 -1.67 0.42
CA ASP A 180 -23.03 -1.30 0.93
C ASP A 180 -23.55 0.05 0.44
N GLY A 181 -22.69 0.85 -0.20
CA GLY A 181 -23.01 2.21 -0.66
C GLY A 181 -23.35 3.18 0.46
N VAL A 182 -23.00 2.87 1.71
CA VAL A 182 -23.40 3.67 2.88
C VAL A 182 -22.33 4.71 3.20
N CYS A 183 -22.74 5.98 3.27
CA CYS A 183 -21.91 7.08 3.72
C CYS A 183 -22.63 7.90 4.81
N ASP A 184 -21.86 8.70 5.56
CA ASP A 184 -22.36 9.61 6.57
C ASP A 184 -23.24 10.70 5.95
N SER A 185 -24.06 11.35 6.77
CA SER A 185 -24.95 12.42 6.31
C SER A 185 -24.20 13.54 5.59
N GLY A 186 -24.67 13.89 4.38
CA GLY A 186 -24.04 14.91 3.54
C GLY A 186 -22.96 14.37 2.60
N LEU A 187 -22.77 13.04 2.58
CA LEU A 187 -21.88 12.35 1.67
C LEU A 187 -22.68 11.42 0.76
N THR A 188 -22.15 11.17 -0.43
CA THR A 188 -22.63 10.17 -1.38
C THR A 188 -21.52 9.16 -1.69
N CYS A 189 -21.90 7.93 -2.04
CA CYS A 189 -20.95 6.94 -2.54
C CYS A 189 -20.75 7.18 -4.03
N ASP A 190 -19.55 7.60 -4.42
CA ASP A 190 -19.16 7.78 -5.82
C ASP A 190 -18.43 6.53 -6.32
N ASP A 191 -18.91 5.98 -7.44
CA ASP A 191 -18.47 4.71 -7.98
C ASP A 191 -17.34 4.91 -9.00
N TYR A 192 -16.18 4.31 -8.71
CA TYR A 192 -15.06 4.17 -9.63
C TYR A 192 -14.98 2.73 -10.14
N ASP A 193 -14.19 2.50 -11.20
CA ASP A 193 -14.13 1.20 -11.90
C ASP A 193 -13.87 -0.02 -10.99
N ASN A 194 -13.17 0.16 -9.86
CA ASN A 194 -12.79 -0.95 -8.95
C ASN A 194 -13.31 -0.79 -7.52
N PHE A 195 -13.89 0.36 -7.15
CA PHE A 195 -14.30 0.66 -5.77
C PHE A 195 -15.28 1.84 -5.74
N GLY A 196 -16.07 1.93 -4.67
CA GLY A 196 -16.83 3.13 -4.31
C GLY A 196 -16.14 3.89 -3.18
N ILE A 197 -16.22 5.22 -3.19
CA ILE A 197 -15.66 6.08 -2.14
C ILE A 197 -16.67 7.15 -1.70
N CYS A 198 -16.77 7.38 -0.40
CA CYS A 198 -17.64 8.43 0.14
C CYS A 198 -17.06 9.82 -0.17
N VAL A 199 -17.79 10.63 -0.91
CA VAL A 199 -17.43 12.02 -1.28
C VAL A 199 -18.52 12.98 -0.84
N GLU A 200 -18.24 14.29 -0.87
CA GLU A 200 -19.26 15.30 -0.58
C GLU A 200 -20.42 15.20 -1.58
N ASP A 201 -21.65 15.35 -1.10
CA ASP A 201 -22.81 15.44 -1.98
C ASP A 201 -22.83 16.82 -2.66
N ASP A 202 -22.30 16.88 -3.88
CA ASP A 202 -22.24 18.11 -4.68
C ASP A 202 -23.62 18.64 -5.08
N GLY A 203 -24.70 17.93 -4.75
CA GLY A 203 -26.05 18.39 -5.01
C GLY A 203 -26.33 18.63 -6.49
N GLU A 204 -25.62 17.94 -7.40
CA GLU A 204 -25.98 17.86 -8.81
C GLU A 204 -27.25 17.02 -8.97
N ASP A 205 -28.36 17.61 -8.53
CA ASP A 205 -29.63 17.46 -9.20
C ASP A 205 -29.47 17.88 -10.67
N GLY A 206 -29.26 16.90 -11.57
CA GLY A 206 -29.61 17.05 -12.98
C GLY A 206 -28.82 16.17 -13.95
N SER A 207 -29.39 15.54 -14.99
CA SER A 207 -30.73 15.62 -15.57
C SER A 207 -30.87 14.54 -16.67
N ALA A 208 -32.00 13.84 -16.75
CA ALA A 208 -32.82 13.63 -17.96
C ALA A 208 -34.07 12.78 -17.68
#